data_AF-A0A5K0Z4C1-F1
#
_entry.id   AF-A0A5K0Z4C1-F1
#
_cell.length_a   1.000
_cell.length_b   1.000
_cell.length_c   1.000
_cell.angle_alpha   90.00
_cell.angle_beta   90.00
_cell.angle_gamma   90.00
#
_symmetry.space_group_name_H-M   'P 1'
#
loop_
_entity.id
_entity.type
_entity.pdbx_description
1 polymer ?
#
loop_
_entity_poly.entity_id
_entity_poly.type
_entity_poly.pdbx_seq_one_letter_code
_entity_poly.pdbx_strand_id
1 'polypeptide(L)'
;VDQRYRQYHHQMQMVVSSFEAVAGAGAAKTYTALALQTISKQFRCLRDAIAGQIKMTSKSLGEDDCLAGGKAEGSRLKYVDQQLRQQRALQQLGMMQHNAWRPQRGLPERSVSVLRAWLFEHFLHP
;
A
#
# COMPACT_ATOMS: atom_id res chain seq x y z
N VAL A 1 -17.39 6.50 -1.18
CA VAL A 1 -17.08 6.78 0.25
C VAL A 1 -18.24 7.47 0.94
N ASP A 2 -18.83 8.48 0.31
CA ASP A 2 -19.90 9.31 0.89
C ASP A 2 -21.19 8.53 1.21
N GLN A 3 -21.53 7.51 0.42
CA GLN A 3 -22.69 6.66 0.72
C GLN A 3 -22.54 5.90 2.04
N ARG A 4 -21.36 5.33 2.29
CA ARG A 4 -21.07 4.61 3.54
C ARG A 4 -20.99 5.56 4.73
N TYR A 5 -20.44 6.76 4.53
CA TYR A 5 -20.44 7.82 5.55
C TYR A 5 -21.87 8.22 5.96
N ARG A 6 -22.77 8.42 4.97
CA ARG A 6 -24.19 8.73 5.24
C ARG A 6 -24.89 7.62 6.03
N GLN A 7 -24.68 6.36 5.65
CA GLN A 7 -25.22 5.21 6.38
C GLN A 7 -24.71 5.15 7.82
N TYR A 8 -23.40 5.35 8.02
CA TYR A 8 -22.80 5.41 9.34
C TYR A 8 -23.41 6.51 10.21
N HIS A 9 -23.53 7.73 9.67
CA HIS A 9 -24.11 8.86 10.39
C HIS A 9 -25.57 8.58 10.78
N HIS A 10 -26.35 8.00 9.88
CA HIS A 10 -27.73 7.62 10.15
C HIS A 10 -27.84 6.56 11.27
N GLN A 11 -27.02 5.50 11.21
CA GLN A 11 -26.98 4.49 12.27
C GLN A 11 -26.54 5.07 13.61
N MET A 12 -25.53 5.94 13.62
CA MET A 12 -25.09 6.60 14.84
C MET A 12 -26.19 7.47 15.44
N GLN A 13 -26.97 8.17 14.60
CA GLN A 13 -28.09 8.97 15.06
C GLN A 13 -29.21 8.11 15.67
N MET A 14 -29.48 6.93 15.10
CA MET A 14 -30.41 5.96 15.69
C MET A 14 -29.96 5.50 17.09
N VAL A 15 -28.66 5.23 17.25
CA VAL A 15 -28.07 4.86 18.55
C VAL A 15 -28.17 6.01 19.55
N VAL A 16 -27.87 7.24 19.14
CA VAL A 16 -28.01 8.42 20.00
C VAL A 16 -29.46 8.56 20.48
N SER A 17 -30.43 8.50 19.56
CA SER A 17 -31.84 8.63 19.91
C SER A 17 -32.33 7.53 20.86
N SER A 18 -31.89 6.28 20.69
CA SER A 18 -32.31 5.18 21.58
C SER A 18 -31.75 5.35 23.00
N PHE A 19 -30.49 5.80 23.12
CA PHE A 19 -29.87 6.08 24.41
C PHE A 19 -30.53 7.28 25.10
N GLU A 20 -30.79 8.36 24.36
CA GLU A 20 -31.42 9.56 24.92
C GLU A 20 -32.88 9.31 25.33
N ALA A 21 -33.60 8.43 24.64
CA ALA A 21 -34.96 8.03 25.03
C ALA A 21 -35.01 7.29 26.39
N VAL A 22 -33.95 6.58 26.77
CA VAL A 22 -33.90 5.79 28.02
C VAL A 22 -33.21 6.55 29.15
N ALA A 23 -32.09 7.22 28.87
CA ALA A 23 -31.23 7.84 29.87
C ALA A 23 -31.29 9.38 29.90
N GLY A 24 -32.11 9.99 29.04
CA GLY A 24 -32.28 11.43 28.94
C GLY A 24 -31.32 12.11 27.95
N ALA A 25 -31.60 13.37 27.65
CA ALA A 25 -30.86 14.15 26.67
C ALA A 25 -29.36 14.22 26.99
N GLY A 26 -28.51 13.98 25.99
CA GLY A 26 -27.05 14.02 26.14
C GLY A 26 -26.42 12.76 26.74
N ALA A 27 -27.20 11.78 27.20
CA ALA A 27 -26.67 10.54 27.79
C ALA A 27 -25.81 9.73 26.80
N ALA A 28 -26.12 9.79 25.50
CA ALA A 28 -25.35 9.09 24.47
C ALA A 28 -23.98 9.74 24.20
N LYS A 29 -23.80 11.03 24.53
CA LYS A 29 -22.67 11.84 24.08
C LYS A 29 -21.32 11.32 24.57
N THR A 30 -21.25 10.82 25.80
CA THR A 30 -20.03 10.25 26.40
C THR A 30 -19.52 9.03 25.63
N TYR A 31 -20.41 8.28 25.00
CA TYR A 31 -20.08 7.06 24.27
C TYR A 31 -19.90 7.30 22.77
N THR A 32 -20.69 8.21 22.19
CA THR A 32 -20.76 8.37 20.73
C THR A 32 -19.87 9.49 20.19
N ALA A 33 -19.52 10.50 21.00
CA ALA A 33 -18.78 11.67 20.50
C ALA A 33 -17.41 11.31 19.90
N LEU A 34 -16.64 10.48 20.60
CA LEU A 34 -15.32 10.04 20.13
C LEU A 34 -15.43 9.15 18.88
N ALA A 35 -16.40 8.23 18.86
CA ALA A 35 -16.64 7.37 17.72
C ALA A 35 -17.01 8.19 16.47
N LEU A 36 -17.92 9.16 16.62
CA LEU A 36 -18.35 10.06 15.55
C LEU A 36 -17.16 10.85 14.98
N GLN A 37 -16.33 11.45 15.84
CA GLN A 37 -15.14 12.18 15.39
C GLN A 37 -14.12 11.28 14.69
N THR A 38 -13.80 10.14 15.29
CA THR A 38 -12.76 9.23 14.79
C THR A 38 -13.14 8.68 13.43
N ILE A 39 -14.35 8.14 13.31
CA ILE A 39 -14.80 7.51 12.06
C ILE A 39 -14.99 8.57 10.97
N SER A 40 -15.50 9.77 11.31
CA SER A 40 -15.61 10.88 10.35
C SER A 40 -14.24 11.30 9.81
N LYS A 41 -13.21 11.34 10.67
CA LYS A 41 -11.83 11.59 10.25
C LYS A 41 -11.33 10.50 9.30
N GLN A 42 -11.58 9.23 9.60
CA GLN A 42 -11.18 8.13 8.72
C GLN A 42 -11.80 8.21 7.32
N PHE A 43 -13.11 8.52 7.24
CA PHE A 43 -13.78 8.72 5.96
C PHE A 43 -13.18 9.89 5.16
N ARG A 44 -12.84 11.00 5.84
CA ARG A 44 -12.16 12.15 5.22
C ARG A 44 -10.79 11.76 4.67
N CYS A 45 -9.96 11.13 5.50
CA CYS A 45 -8.63 10.68 5.10
C CYS A 45 -8.68 9.72 3.90
N LEU A 46 -9.65 8.80 3.88
CA LEU A 46 -9.85 7.87 2.76
C LEU A 46 -10.22 8.61 1.47
N ARG A 47 -11.16 9.56 1.56
CA ARG A 47 -11.56 10.38 0.41
C ARG A 47 -10.38 11.19 -0.13
N ASP A 48 -9.62 11.82 0.75
CA ASP A 48 -8.48 12.66 0.38
C ASP A 48 -7.35 11.81 -0.23
N ALA A 49 -7.11 10.61 0.30
CA ALA A 49 -6.17 9.65 -0.29
C ALA A 49 -6.59 9.23 -1.71
N ILE A 50 -7.86 8.89 -1.93
CA ILE A 50 -8.38 8.54 -3.26
C ILE A 50 -8.25 9.72 -4.23
N ALA A 51 -8.66 10.92 -3.81
CA ALA A 51 -8.53 12.13 -4.63
C ALA A 51 -7.06 12.45 -4.96
N GLY A 52 -6.16 12.28 -3.99
CA GLY A 52 -4.72 12.42 -4.18
C GLY A 52 -4.17 11.43 -5.19
N GLN A 53 -4.55 10.16 -5.11
CA GLN A 53 -4.15 9.13 -6.08
C GLN A 53 -4.65 9.44 -7.49
N ILE A 54 -5.93 9.83 -7.65
CA ILE A 54 -6.48 10.24 -8.95
C ILE A 54 -5.66 11.39 -9.55
N LYS A 55 -5.35 12.41 -8.75
CA LYS A 55 -4.55 13.57 -9.19
C LYS A 55 -3.11 13.21 -9.54
N MET A 56 -2.49 12.27 -8.82
CA MET A 56 -1.13 11.80 -9.15
C MET A 56 -1.13 10.99 -10.44
N THR A 57 -2.11 10.11 -10.61
CA THR A 57 -2.27 9.30 -11.82
C THR A 57 -2.56 10.18 -13.04
N SER A 58 -3.45 11.17 -12.95
CA SER A 58 -3.75 12.08 -14.06
C SER A 58 -2.52 12.91 -14.49
N LYS A 59 -1.71 13.36 -13.53
CA LYS A 59 -0.42 14.01 -13.80
C LYS A 59 0.56 13.07 -14.49
N SER A 60 0.66 11.83 -14.03
CA SER A 60 1.54 10.82 -14.64
C SER A 60 1.12 10.41 -16.05
N LEU A 61 -0.18 10.48 -16.34
CA LEU A 61 -0.76 10.17 -17.65
C LEU A 61 -0.54 11.31 -18.67
N GLY A 62 -0.04 12.47 -18.21
CA GLY A 62 0.35 13.59 -19.07
C GLY A 62 -0.84 14.43 -19.55
N GLU A 63 -1.97 14.42 -18.84
CA GLU A 63 -3.16 15.20 -19.20
C GLU A 63 -3.04 16.70 -18.84
N ASP A 64 -2.06 17.10 -18.03
CA ASP A 64 -1.84 18.50 -17.62
C ASP A 64 -1.02 19.33 -18.65
N ASP A 65 -0.34 18.68 -19.61
CA ASP A 65 0.57 19.34 -20.56
C ASP A 65 -0.06 19.65 -21.94
N CYS A 66 -1.36 19.37 -22.14
CA CYS A 66 -1.99 19.58 -23.45
C CYS A 66 -2.50 21.01 -23.68
N LEU A 67 -2.28 21.94 -22.75
CA LEU A 67 -2.70 23.35 -22.89
C LEU A 67 -1.56 24.30 -23.31
N ALA A 68 -0.31 23.83 -23.39
CA ALA A 68 0.81 24.65 -23.83
C ALA A 68 1.55 23.96 -24.98
N GLY A 69 1.56 24.63 -26.13
CA GLY A 69 1.96 24.07 -27.41
C GLY A 69 3.36 23.44 -27.45
N GLY A 70 3.47 22.40 -28.28
CA GLY A 70 4.68 22.12 -29.04
C GLY A 70 5.65 21.11 -28.42
N LYS A 71 5.71 19.93 -29.04
CA LYS A 71 6.95 19.16 -29.25
C LYS A 71 7.56 18.48 -28.02
N ALA A 72 6.85 17.49 -27.44
CA ALA A 72 7.38 16.68 -26.34
C ALA A 72 7.16 15.15 -26.49
N GLU A 73 7.15 14.61 -27.71
CA GLU A 73 7.11 13.14 -27.90
C GLU A 73 8.36 12.41 -27.35
N GLY A 74 9.49 13.10 -27.18
CA GLY A 74 10.73 12.50 -26.69
C GLY A 74 10.88 12.38 -25.16
N SER A 75 9.97 12.96 -24.37
CA SER A 75 10.07 13.01 -22.89
C SER A 75 9.34 11.85 -22.20
N ARG A 76 8.20 11.42 -22.77
CA ARG A 76 7.32 10.38 -22.21
C ARG A 76 8.02 9.03 -22.07
N LEU A 77 8.81 8.65 -23.08
CA LEU A 77 9.54 7.38 -23.08
C LEU A 77 10.70 7.39 -22.07
N LYS A 78 11.36 8.54 -21.88
CA LYS A 78 12.49 8.68 -20.95
C LYS A 78 12.05 8.58 -19.49
N TYR A 79 10.91 9.15 -19.13
CA TYR A 79 10.42 9.06 -17.75
C TYR A 79 9.99 7.63 -17.39
N VAL A 80 9.29 6.94 -18.31
CA VAL A 80 8.91 5.53 -18.12
C VAL A 80 10.15 4.63 -18.09
N ASP A 81 11.13 4.83 -18.96
CA ASP A 81 12.39 4.08 -18.94
C ASP A 81 13.21 4.37 -17.68
N GLN A 82 13.24 5.63 -17.22
CA GLN A 82 13.91 6.01 -15.97
C GLN A 82 13.22 5.40 -14.74
N GLN A 83 11.89 5.40 -14.70
CA GLN A 83 11.12 4.71 -13.66
C GLN A 83 11.34 3.20 -13.71
N LEU A 84 11.36 2.58 -14.89
CA LEU A 84 11.62 1.15 -15.05
C LEU A 84 13.06 0.78 -14.67
N ARG A 85 14.05 1.63 -15.00
CA ARG A 85 15.44 1.51 -14.55
C ARG A 85 15.56 1.71 -13.04
N GLN A 86 14.88 2.70 -12.45
CA GLN A 86 14.86 2.89 -10.99
C GLN A 86 14.18 1.71 -10.29
N GLN A 87 13.07 1.20 -10.82
CA GLN A 87 12.39 0.03 -10.29
C GLN A 87 13.24 -1.24 -10.43
N ARG A 88 14.02 -1.39 -11.52
CA ARG A 88 15.02 -2.46 -11.65
C ARG A 88 16.20 -2.26 -10.70
N ALA A 89 16.65 -1.04 -10.45
CA ALA A 89 17.71 -0.75 -9.49
C ALA A 89 17.26 -1.05 -8.05
N LEU A 90 16.02 -0.70 -7.70
CA LEU A 90 15.41 -1.03 -6.41
C LEU A 90 15.12 -2.53 -6.27
N GLN A 91 14.72 -3.21 -7.34
CA GLN A 91 14.62 -4.68 -7.34
C GLN A 91 15.98 -5.36 -7.20
N GLN A 92 17.05 -4.82 -7.78
CA GLN A 92 18.41 -5.33 -7.56
C GLN A 92 18.89 -5.11 -6.12
N LEU A 93 18.52 -3.99 -5.49
CA LEU A 93 18.78 -3.77 -4.06
C LEU A 93 17.92 -4.69 -3.18
N GLY A 94 16.70 -5.02 -3.62
CA GLY A 94 15.80 -6.01 -2.98
C GLY A 94 16.21 -7.47 -3.22
N MET A 95 16.97 -7.78 -4.28
CA MET A 95 17.54 -9.11 -4.51
C MET A 95 18.68 -9.43 -3.53
N MET A 96 19.27 -8.41 -2.88
CA MET A 96 20.19 -8.61 -1.76
C MET A 96 19.46 -8.82 -0.42
N GLN A 97 18.17 -8.50 -0.31
CA GLN A 97 17.39 -8.77 0.90
C GLN A 97 16.63 -10.08 0.76
N HIS A 98 17.39 -11.12 1.07
CA HIS A 98 16.97 -12.47 1.41
C HIS A 98 15.52 -12.53 1.94
N ASN A 99 14.62 -13.06 1.10
CA ASN A 99 13.22 -13.31 1.43
C ASN A 99 13.10 -14.12 2.74
N ALA A 100 12.79 -13.45 3.85
CA ALA A 100 12.65 -14.06 5.18
C ALA A 100 11.43 -15.01 5.34
N TRP A 101 10.60 -15.16 4.31
CA TRP A 101 9.33 -15.90 4.38
C TRP A 101 9.25 -17.16 3.50
N ARG A 102 10.32 -17.50 2.75
CA ARG A 102 10.41 -18.82 2.11
C ARG A 102 11.10 -19.79 3.07
N PRO A 103 10.57 -21.01 3.30
CA PRO A 103 11.38 -22.08 3.84
C PRO A 103 12.56 -22.27 2.87
N GLN A 104 13.80 -22.03 3.33
CA GLN A 104 15.00 -22.36 2.58
C GLN A 104 15.03 -23.87 2.36
N ARG A 105 14.38 -24.33 1.29
CA ARG A 105 14.49 -25.71 0.82
C ARG A 105 15.81 -25.83 0.08
N GLY A 106 16.84 -26.18 0.83
CA GLY A 106 18.18 -26.48 0.33
C GLY A 106 19.25 -26.08 1.33
N LEU A 107 20.30 -26.89 1.44
CA LEU A 107 21.54 -26.46 2.08
C LEU A 107 22.11 -25.26 1.29
N PRO A 108 22.71 -24.25 1.95
CA PRO A 108 23.41 -23.18 1.27
C PRO A 108 24.39 -23.73 0.22
N GLU A 109 24.49 -23.06 -0.92
CA GLU A 109 25.30 -23.49 -2.07
C GLU A 109 26.77 -23.77 -1.67
N ARG A 110 27.30 -22.98 -0.72
CA ARG A 110 28.62 -23.21 -0.11
C ARG A 110 28.71 -24.55 0.64
N SER A 111 27.71 -24.88 1.45
CA SER A 111 27.66 -26.15 2.19
C SER A 111 27.54 -27.34 1.24
N VAL A 112 26.78 -27.21 0.15
CA VAL A 112 26.65 -28.24 -0.89
C VAL A 112 27.97 -28.45 -1.64
N SER A 113 28.70 -27.38 -1.96
CA SER A 113 30.00 -27.47 -2.63
C SER A 113 31.07 -28.13 -1.76
N VAL A 114 31.09 -27.81 -0.45
CA VAL A 114 31.98 -28.48 0.51
C VAL A 114 31.63 -29.97 0.63
N LEU A 115 30.35 -30.31 0.75
CA LEU A 115 29.89 -31.70 0.79
C LEU A 115 30.25 -32.47 -0.48
N ARG A 116 30.06 -31.85 -1.65
CA ARG A 116 30.49 -32.45 -2.92
C ARG A 116 31.99 -32.69 -2.92
N ALA A 117 32.81 -31.66 -2.65
CA ALA A 117 34.27 -31.81 -2.62
C ALA A 117 34.71 -32.91 -1.64
N TRP A 118 34.14 -32.94 -0.44
CA TRP A 118 34.42 -33.97 0.56
C TRP A 118 34.03 -35.37 0.08
N LEU A 119 32.85 -35.53 -0.54
CA LEU A 119 32.43 -36.80 -1.15
C LEU A 119 33.34 -37.21 -2.31
N PHE A 120 33.76 -36.29 -3.17
CA PHE A 120 34.71 -36.57 -4.25
C PHE A 120 36.07 -37.01 -3.72
N GLU A 121 36.53 -36.39 -2.64
CA GLU A 121 37.80 -36.70 -1.99
C GLU A 121 37.78 -38.06 -1.27
N HIS A 122 36.64 -38.44 -0.67
CA HIS A 122 36.54 -39.64 0.17
C HIS A 122 35.88 -40.85 -0.51
N PHE A 123 35.14 -40.67 -1.62
CA PHE A 123 34.39 -41.76 -2.28
C PHE A 123 34.68 -41.93 -3.78
N LEU A 124 35.43 -41.02 -4.44
CA LEU A 124 35.72 -41.10 -5.88
C LEU A 124 37.19 -41.37 -6.23
N HIS A 125 38.01 -41.64 -5.22
CA HIS A 125 39.23 -42.42 -5.38
C HIS A 125 39.02 -43.73 -4.59
N PRO A 126 38.99 -44.91 -5.24
CA PRO A 126 38.89 -46.19 -4.53
C PRO A 126 40.11 -46.46 -3.65
#